data_AF-A0A662NWN7-F1
#
_entry.id   AF-A0A662NWN7-F1
#
_cell.length_a   1.000
_cell.length_b   1.000
_cell.length_c   1.000
_cell.angle_alpha   90.00
_cell.angle_beta   90.00
_cell.angle_gamma   90.00
#
_symmetry.space_group_name_H-M   'P 1'
#
loop_
_entity.id
_entity.type
_entity.pdbx_description
1 polymer ?
#
loop_
_entity_poly.entity_id
_entity_poly.type
_entity_poly.pdbx_seq_one_letter_code
_entity_poly.pdbx_strand_id
1 'polypeptide(L)'
;MSYKDLWHSGKLNWIKGEEFLKWKSGEIDRDELERILREKLEREGILDADVSQIIQWEEELLEKERILRNLVSDHAMLCNLQEESRDPIYKEIELSIQSYEKGEIPPSDYSDYLDRMIKRLKMECDVLSVEDRIRDKVLAIIEDLLDPFGIKTKEEVLADLFRRPPLFKMSDAELERYRGLVRDANKLFDNLKNSFYRAIRSRMLPTEISMKEETILRKISLGTPIKEEERDVLERLIELGLVSRDGEITSSGMEILEILDFLSEVARFMGKEVWSEIFQGMES
;
A
#
# COMPACT_ATOMS: atom_id res chain seq x y z
N MET A 1 5.05 -18.14 40.28
CA MET A 1 3.77 -17.72 39.65
C MET A 1 4.07 -17.03 38.33
N SER A 2 3.20 -17.12 37.32
CA SER A 2 3.46 -16.43 36.04
C SER A 2 3.26 -14.91 36.19
N TYR A 3 3.90 -14.13 35.32
CA TYR A 3 3.72 -12.67 35.28
C TYR A 3 2.25 -12.25 35.11
N LYS A 4 1.48 -13.06 34.38
CA LYS A 4 0.03 -12.87 34.19
C LYS A 4 -0.76 -13.06 35.50
N ASP A 5 -0.43 -14.08 36.29
CA ASP A 5 -1.08 -14.34 37.58
C ASP A 5 -0.76 -13.24 38.59
N LEU A 6 0.49 -12.77 38.57
CA LEU A 6 0.95 -11.68 39.41
C LEU A 6 0.24 -10.36 39.04
N TRP A 7 -0.03 -10.10 37.76
CA TRP A 7 -0.74 -8.90 37.30
C TRP A 7 -2.20 -8.87 37.73
N HIS A 8 -2.94 -9.95 37.45
CA HIS A 8 -4.35 -10.04 37.82
C HIS A 8 -4.60 -10.05 39.33
N SER A 9 -3.57 -10.34 40.13
CA SER A 9 -3.65 -10.22 41.59
C SER A 9 -3.66 -8.77 42.10
N GLY A 10 -3.45 -7.77 41.22
CA GLY A 10 -3.30 -6.35 41.58
C GLY A 10 -1.98 -6.02 42.27
N LYS A 11 -1.18 -7.04 42.61
CA LYS A 11 0.11 -6.91 43.29
C LYS A 11 1.27 -6.51 42.37
N LEU A 12 1.02 -6.32 41.07
CA LEU A 12 2.03 -5.83 40.11
C LEU A 12 1.72 -4.48 39.46
N ASN A 13 0.60 -3.84 39.77
CA ASN A 13 0.29 -2.53 39.16
C ASN A 13 1.38 -1.49 39.47
N TRP A 14 2.13 -1.66 40.56
CA TRP A 14 3.29 -0.83 40.93
C TRP A 14 4.63 -1.31 40.34
N ILE A 15 4.74 -2.54 39.84
CA ILE A 15 5.95 -3.02 39.16
C ILE A 15 6.18 -2.23 37.89
N LYS A 16 5.12 -1.73 37.24
CA LYS A 16 5.18 -0.73 36.16
C LYS A 16 5.37 0.69 36.70
N GLY A 17 6.43 0.88 37.47
CA GLY A 17 6.74 2.13 38.16
C GLY A 17 7.91 2.90 37.54
N GLU A 18 8.33 3.93 38.27
CA GLU A 18 9.48 4.80 37.95
C GLU A 18 10.75 4.00 37.63
N GLU A 19 10.92 2.79 38.18
CA GLU A 19 12.12 1.98 37.97
C GLU A 19 12.22 1.36 36.57
N PHE A 20 11.10 0.94 35.97
CA PHE A 20 11.13 0.50 34.57
C PHE A 20 11.38 1.68 33.65
N LEU A 21 10.84 2.86 33.96
CA LEU A 21 11.13 4.07 33.19
C LEU A 21 12.62 4.45 33.28
N LYS A 22 13.22 4.34 34.47
CA LYS A 22 14.67 4.53 34.67
C LYS A 22 15.50 3.51 33.90
N TRP A 23 15.07 2.26 33.86
CA TRP A 23 15.76 1.24 33.07
C TRP A 23 15.60 1.49 31.56
N LYS A 24 14.38 1.83 31.10
CA LYS A 24 14.10 2.22 29.71
C LYS A 24 14.92 3.45 29.28
N SER A 25 15.12 4.43 30.17
CA SER A 25 15.93 5.63 29.91
C SER A 25 17.44 5.38 30.02
N GLY A 26 17.86 4.21 30.51
CA GLY A 26 19.26 3.85 30.73
C GLY A 26 19.87 4.45 32.01
N GLU A 27 19.06 4.99 32.92
CA GLU A 27 19.50 5.50 34.22
C GLU A 27 19.93 4.39 35.18
N ILE A 28 19.35 3.19 35.05
CA ILE A 28 19.76 1.99 35.79
C ILE A 28 19.99 0.84 34.82
N ASP A 29 20.88 -0.08 35.17
CA ASP A 29 21.14 -1.29 34.39
C ASP A 29 20.18 -2.45 34.78
N ARG A 30 20.29 -3.56 34.05
CA ARG A 30 19.46 -4.74 34.23
C ARG A 30 19.63 -5.37 35.61
N ASP A 31 20.85 -5.42 36.12
CA ASP A 31 21.17 -6.08 37.39
C ASP A 31 20.60 -5.27 38.56
N GLU A 32 20.68 -3.94 38.48
CA GLU A 32 20.08 -3.03 39.44
C GLU A 32 18.55 -3.08 39.40
N LEU A 33 17.94 -3.15 38.20
CA LEU A 33 16.49 -3.38 38.07
C LEU A 33 16.08 -4.72 38.71
N GLU A 34 16.80 -5.80 38.41
CA GLU A 34 16.52 -7.14 38.94
C GLU A 34 16.58 -7.14 40.48
N ARG A 35 17.59 -6.49 41.06
CA ARG A 35 17.71 -6.32 42.52
C ARG A 35 16.52 -5.56 43.10
N ILE A 36 16.16 -4.41 42.53
CA ILE A 36 15.04 -3.60 43.02
C ILE A 36 13.72 -4.38 42.95
N LEU A 37 13.49 -5.13 41.86
CA LEU A 37 12.28 -5.92 41.69
C LEU A 37 12.19 -7.06 42.70
N ARG A 38 13.30 -7.79 42.94
CA ARG A 38 13.37 -8.83 43.98
C ARG A 38 13.02 -8.27 45.35
N GLU A 39 13.65 -7.17 45.76
CA GLU A 39 13.40 -6.54 47.07
C GLU A 39 11.94 -6.11 47.24
N LYS A 40 11.33 -5.54 46.21
CA LYS A 40 9.92 -5.12 46.29
C LYS A 40 8.96 -6.30 46.31
N LEU A 41 9.21 -7.34 45.50
CA LEU A 41 8.41 -8.58 45.49
C LEU A 41 8.45 -9.30 46.84
N GLU A 42 9.63 -9.37 47.47
CA GLU A 42 9.79 -9.93 48.81
C GLU A 42 8.99 -9.16 49.86
N ARG A 43 8.97 -7.82 49.81
CA ARG A 43 8.16 -6.98 50.73
C ARG A 43 6.66 -7.22 50.60
N GLU A 44 6.17 -7.51 49.39
CA GLU A 44 4.77 -7.86 49.11
C GLU A 44 4.44 -9.33 49.41
N GLY A 45 5.40 -10.09 49.95
CA GLY A 45 5.24 -11.50 50.30
C GLY A 45 5.17 -12.43 49.09
N ILE A 46 5.73 -12.01 47.94
CA ILE A 46 5.75 -12.77 46.70
C ILE A 46 7.14 -13.37 46.50
N LEU A 47 7.37 -14.53 47.13
CA LEU A 47 8.69 -15.18 47.15
C LEU A 47 8.96 -16.07 45.92
N ASP A 48 7.92 -16.48 45.20
CA ASP A 48 8.00 -17.42 44.06
C ASP A 48 7.90 -16.72 42.69
N ALA A 49 8.19 -15.41 42.63
CA ALA A 49 8.19 -14.65 41.39
C ALA A 49 9.53 -14.78 40.66
N ASP A 50 9.49 -15.15 39.38
CA ASP A 50 10.67 -15.20 38.52
C ASP A 50 10.94 -13.81 37.92
N VAL A 51 11.79 -13.04 38.58
CA VAL A 51 12.14 -11.67 38.15
C VAL A 51 12.81 -11.64 36.77
N SER A 52 13.63 -12.64 36.46
CA SER A 52 14.27 -12.75 35.16
C SER A 52 13.25 -12.89 34.04
N GLN A 53 12.20 -13.69 34.27
CA GLN A 53 11.10 -13.82 33.32
C GLN A 53 10.32 -12.50 33.14
N ILE A 54 10.11 -11.74 34.21
CA ILE A 54 9.45 -10.42 34.16
C ILE A 54 10.25 -9.44 33.29
N ILE A 55 11.57 -9.36 33.52
CA ILE A 55 12.45 -8.48 32.76
C ILE A 55 12.48 -8.90 31.28
N GLN A 56 12.61 -10.19 30.99
CA GLN A 56 12.61 -10.69 29.61
C GLN A 56 11.32 -10.33 28.88
N TRP A 57 10.16 -10.48 29.53
CA TRP A 57 8.88 -10.08 28.94
C TRP A 57 8.83 -8.60 28.61
N GLU A 58 9.42 -7.76 29.45
CA GLU A 58 9.49 -6.34 29.19
C GLU A 58 10.46 -5.99 28.05
N GLU A 59 11.59 -6.67 27.96
CA GLU A 59 12.52 -6.54 26.81
C GLU A 59 11.81 -6.87 25.49
N GLU A 60 11.00 -7.94 25.46
CA GLU A 60 10.21 -8.33 24.30
C GLU A 60 9.17 -7.26 23.92
N LEU A 61 8.51 -6.64 24.91
CA LEU A 61 7.55 -5.56 24.68
C LEU A 61 8.23 -4.28 24.18
N LEU A 62 9.39 -3.94 24.73
CA LEU A 62 10.21 -2.82 24.28
C LEU A 62 10.64 -2.97 22.82
N GLU A 63 11.04 -4.18 22.42
CA GLU A 63 11.39 -4.44 21.03
C GLU A 63 10.18 -4.29 20.10
N LYS A 64 8.99 -4.75 20.53
CA LYS A 64 7.74 -4.53 19.78
C LYS A 64 7.39 -3.04 19.69
N GLU A 65 7.51 -2.28 20.77
CA GLU A 65 7.32 -0.82 20.77
C GLU A 65 8.27 -0.13 19.78
N ARG A 66 9.55 -0.53 19.77
CA ARG A 66 10.55 0.00 18.83
C ARG A 66 10.16 -0.27 17.38
N ILE A 67 9.75 -1.51 17.07
CA ILE A 67 9.27 -1.88 15.73
C ILE A 67 8.04 -1.03 15.35
N LEU A 68 7.10 -0.87 16.27
CA LEU A 68 5.89 -0.08 16.03
C LEU A 68 6.20 1.39 15.74
N ARG A 69 7.09 2.01 16.53
CA ARG A 69 7.51 3.41 16.31
C ARG A 69 8.19 3.61 14.96
N ASN A 70 9.02 2.66 14.51
CA ASN A 70 9.62 2.72 13.18
C ASN A 70 8.54 2.64 12.08
N LEU A 71 7.57 1.73 12.20
CA LEU A 71 6.47 1.60 11.23
C LEU A 71 5.58 2.85 11.19
N VAL A 72 5.35 3.49 12.34
CA VAL A 72 4.64 4.78 12.42
C VAL A 72 5.38 5.84 11.61
N SER A 73 6.70 5.93 11.78
CA SER A 73 7.54 6.86 11.02
C SER A 73 7.50 6.59 9.51
N ASP A 74 7.66 5.32 9.10
CA ASP A 74 7.56 4.92 7.69
C ASP A 74 6.17 5.27 7.10
N HIS A 75 5.10 4.97 7.84
CA HIS A 75 3.74 5.29 7.43
C HIS A 75 3.54 6.81 7.26
N ALA A 76 4.12 7.62 8.14
CA ALA A 76 3.99 9.07 8.10
C ALA A 76 4.66 9.65 6.85
N MET A 77 5.86 9.14 6.53
CA MET A 77 6.57 9.48 5.31
C MET A 77 5.77 9.13 4.06
N LEU A 78 5.21 7.92 3.98
CA LEU A 78 4.39 7.47 2.84
C LEU A 78 3.07 8.23 2.70
N CYS A 79 2.56 8.78 3.79
CA CYS A 79 1.39 9.66 3.75
C CYS A 79 1.71 11.12 3.42
N ASN A 80 3.00 11.47 3.23
CA ASN A 80 3.46 12.85 3.08
C ASN A 80 2.95 13.79 4.19
N LEU A 81 2.76 13.24 5.40
CA LEU A 81 2.32 14.02 6.55
C LEU A 81 3.53 14.79 7.07
N GLN A 82 3.51 16.12 6.97
CA GLN A 82 4.57 16.96 7.50
C GLN A 82 4.67 16.94 9.04
N GLU A 83 3.66 16.39 9.73
CA GLU A 83 3.65 16.26 11.19
C GLU A 83 3.00 14.93 11.60
N GLU A 84 3.73 14.10 12.34
CA GLU A 84 3.24 12.88 13.03
C GLU A 84 2.06 13.18 13.99
N SER A 85 1.78 14.45 14.30
CA SER A 85 0.81 14.87 15.32
C SER A 85 -0.66 14.86 14.87
N ARG A 86 -0.94 14.63 13.57
CA ARG A 86 -2.30 14.81 13.01
C ARG A 86 -3.04 13.51 12.65
N ASP A 87 -2.36 12.37 12.60
CA ASP A 87 -3.04 11.10 12.34
C ASP A 87 -3.69 10.56 13.63
N PRO A 88 -5.01 10.30 13.63
CA PRO A 88 -5.69 9.70 14.77
C PRO A 88 -5.05 8.39 15.26
N ILE A 89 -4.48 7.57 14.36
CA ILE A 89 -3.84 6.30 14.72
C ILE A 89 -2.62 6.54 15.62
N TYR A 90 -1.78 7.53 15.30
CA TYR A 90 -0.56 7.78 16.08
C TYR A 90 -0.88 8.26 17.48
N LYS A 91 -1.92 9.08 17.61
CA LYS A 91 -2.42 9.51 18.92
C LYS A 91 -2.96 8.32 19.72
N GLU A 92 -3.66 7.39 19.10
CA GLU A 92 -4.15 6.16 19.76
C GLU A 92 -3.01 5.25 20.23
N ILE A 93 -1.97 5.10 19.41
CA ILE A 93 -0.77 4.34 19.76
C ILE A 93 -0.07 4.96 20.98
N GLU A 94 0.18 6.27 20.96
CA GLU A 94 0.87 6.93 22.06
C GLU A 94 0.03 6.90 23.36
N LEU A 95 -1.30 7.04 23.27
CA LEU A 95 -2.19 6.85 24.43
C LEU A 95 -2.10 5.44 24.99
N SER A 96 -2.06 4.42 24.13
CA SER A 96 -1.97 3.01 24.58
C SER A 96 -0.63 2.71 25.26
N ILE A 97 0.47 3.26 24.73
CA ILE A 97 1.81 3.18 25.36
C ILE A 97 1.77 3.83 26.76
N GLN A 98 1.22 5.04 26.86
CA GLN A 98 1.13 5.75 28.14
C GLN A 98 0.24 5.04 29.16
N SER A 99 -0.89 4.47 28.73
CA SER A 99 -1.75 3.68 29.61
C SER A 99 -1.06 2.40 30.09
N TYR A 100 -0.25 1.74 29.24
CA TYR A 100 0.58 0.62 29.68
C TYR A 100 1.65 1.05 30.71
N GLU A 101 2.32 2.18 30.47
CA GLU A 101 3.36 2.71 31.38
C GLU A 101 2.80 3.15 32.75
N LYS A 102 1.53 3.57 32.80
CA LYS A 102 0.81 3.86 34.05
C LYS A 102 0.26 2.61 34.76
N GLY A 103 0.43 1.44 34.14
CA GLY A 103 -0.11 0.17 34.63
C GLY A 103 -1.63 0.05 34.54
N GLU A 104 -2.26 0.79 33.63
CA GLU A 104 -3.72 0.74 33.38
C GLU A 104 -4.11 -0.47 32.51
N ILE A 105 -3.16 -1.02 31.74
CA ILE A 105 -3.37 -2.12 30.79
C ILE A 105 -2.48 -3.31 31.18
N PRO A 106 -3.02 -4.55 31.17
CA PRO A 106 -2.21 -5.74 31.36
C PRO A 106 -1.14 -5.93 30.29
N PRO A 107 0.06 -6.43 30.65
CA PRO A 107 1.13 -6.75 29.69
C PRO A 107 0.69 -7.68 28.56
N SER A 108 -0.18 -8.66 28.83
CA SER A 108 -0.72 -9.55 27.79
C SER A 108 -1.56 -8.77 26.77
N ASP A 109 -2.46 -7.92 27.26
CA ASP A 109 -3.40 -7.18 26.44
C ASP A 109 -2.68 -6.11 25.63
N TYR A 110 -1.63 -5.52 26.22
CA TYR A 110 -0.74 -4.61 25.55
C TYR A 110 0.13 -5.31 24.49
N SER A 111 0.66 -6.51 24.77
CA SER A 111 1.37 -7.32 23.76
C SER A 111 0.47 -7.63 22.56
N ASP A 112 -0.77 -8.07 22.81
CA ASP A 112 -1.76 -8.33 21.77
C ASP A 112 -2.11 -7.07 20.98
N TYR A 113 -2.21 -5.92 21.65
CA TYR A 113 -2.39 -4.62 21.02
C TYR A 113 -1.21 -4.29 20.09
N LEU A 114 0.03 -4.38 20.56
CA LEU A 114 1.22 -4.12 19.78
C LEU A 114 1.28 -5.03 18.54
N ASP A 115 1.02 -6.34 18.69
CA ASP A 115 1.05 -7.28 17.57
C ASP A 115 0.00 -6.95 16.51
N ARG A 116 -1.22 -6.57 16.92
CA ARG A 116 -2.27 -6.12 16.00
C ARG A 116 -1.86 -4.84 15.26
N MET A 117 -1.34 -3.84 15.98
CA MET A 117 -0.96 -2.57 15.37
C MET A 117 0.25 -2.71 14.44
N ILE A 118 1.25 -3.52 14.81
CA ILE A 118 2.39 -3.84 13.95
C ILE A 118 1.93 -4.53 12.68
N LYS A 119 1.07 -5.55 12.78
CA LYS A 119 0.51 -6.24 11.62
C LYS A 119 -0.25 -5.27 10.72
N ARG A 120 -1.09 -4.43 11.33
CA ARG A 120 -1.90 -3.44 10.63
C ARG A 120 -1.05 -2.44 9.86
N LEU A 121 -0.13 -1.75 10.53
CA LEU A 121 0.71 -0.73 9.89
C LEU A 121 1.62 -1.32 8.82
N LYS A 122 2.13 -2.55 8.98
CA LYS A 122 2.86 -3.23 7.91
C LYS A 122 2.03 -3.39 6.64
N MET A 123 0.75 -3.69 6.77
CA MET A 123 -0.15 -3.83 5.63
C MET A 123 -0.45 -2.48 5.00
N GLU A 124 -0.69 -1.44 5.81
CA GLU A 124 -0.91 -0.08 5.31
C GLU A 124 0.34 0.45 4.59
N CYS A 125 1.54 0.37 5.19
CA CYS A 125 2.79 0.77 4.54
C CYS A 125 3.04 0.03 3.21
N ASP A 126 2.76 -1.27 3.14
CA ASP A 126 2.88 -2.05 1.91
C ASP A 126 1.90 -1.55 0.83
N VAL A 127 0.63 -1.32 1.19
CA VAL A 127 -0.37 -0.73 0.28
C VAL A 127 0.12 0.62 -0.24
N LEU A 128 0.49 1.53 0.66
CA LEU A 128 0.94 2.88 0.32
C LEU A 128 2.16 2.85 -0.62
N SER A 129 3.15 2.02 -0.30
CA SER A 129 4.36 1.87 -1.13
C SER A 129 4.08 1.28 -2.51
N VAL A 130 3.03 0.46 -2.66
CA VAL A 130 2.64 -0.08 -3.97
C VAL A 130 1.79 0.94 -4.74
N GLU A 131 0.88 1.66 -4.07
CA GLU A 131 0.11 2.75 -4.68
C GLU A 131 1.03 3.82 -5.28
N ASP A 132 2.05 4.26 -4.56
CA ASP A 132 3.01 5.25 -5.05
C ASP A 132 3.78 4.72 -6.28
N ARG A 133 4.17 3.44 -6.28
CA ARG A 133 4.80 2.81 -7.45
C ARG A 133 3.86 2.72 -8.65
N ILE A 134 2.57 2.44 -8.43
CA ILE A 134 1.57 2.44 -9.51
C ILE A 134 1.44 3.85 -10.07
N ARG A 135 1.35 4.87 -9.20
CA ARG A 135 1.30 6.27 -9.60
C ARG A 135 2.49 6.62 -10.47
N ASP A 136 3.71 6.34 -10.04
CA ASP A 136 4.93 6.62 -10.81
C ASP A 136 4.93 5.93 -12.18
N LYS A 137 4.44 4.69 -12.26
CA LYS A 137 4.33 3.96 -13.54
C LYS A 137 3.31 4.59 -14.48
N VAL A 138 2.15 4.96 -13.96
CA VAL A 138 1.10 5.64 -14.72
C VAL A 138 1.61 6.98 -15.23
N LEU A 139 2.31 7.74 -14.38
CA LEU A 139 2.94 9.01 -14.76
C LEU A 139 3.92 8.81 -15.91
N ALA A 140 4.84 7.86 -15.79
CA ALA A 140 5.81 7.58 -16.84
C ALA A 140 5.14 7.22 -18.18
N ILE A 141 4.08 6.38 -18.16
CA ILE A 141 3.35 6.01 -19.38
C ILE A 141 2.65 7.23 -19.99
N ILE A 142 2.01 8.07 -19.17
CA ILE A 142 1.33 9.27 -19.65
C ILE A 142 2.35 10.25 -20.24
N GLU A 143 3.47 10.50 -19.55
CA GLU A 143 4.54 11.37 -20.05
C GLU A 143 5.11 10.86 -21.38
N ASP A 144 5.43 9.57 -21.47
CA ASP A 144 5.95 8.95 -22.70
C ASP A 144 4.93 9.03 -23.86
N LEU A 145 3.64 9.00 -23.56
CA LEU A 145 2.57 9.17 -24.56
C LEU A 145 2.45 10.62 -25.03
N LEU A 146 2.64 11.58 -24.12
CA LEU A 146 2.44 13.01 -24.39
C LEU A 146 3.70 13.69 -24.95
N ASP A 147 4.90 13.15 -24.70
CA ASP A 147 6.18 13.70 -25.14
C ASP A 147 6.26 13.96 -26.66
N PRO A 148 5.81 13.05 -27.55
CA PRO A 148 5.78 13.30 -28.99
C PRO A 148 4.94 14.52 -29.40
N PHE A 149 3.99 14.94 -28.55
CA PHE A 149 3.09 16.06 -28.79
C PHE A 149 3.53 17.34 -28.07
N GLY A 150 4.62 17.30 -27.32
CA GLY A 150 5.09 18.45 -26.52
C GLY A 150 4.13 18.86 -25.40
N ILE A 151 3.19 17.99 -25.03
CA ILE A 151 2.19 18.25 -23.99
C ILE A 151 2.80 17.86 -22.64
N LYS A 152 2.81 18.79 -21.69
CA LYS A 152 3.21 18.50 -20.31
C LYS A 152 2.00 18.14 -19.46
N THR A 153 2.10 17.04 -18.73
CA THR A 153 1.10 16.59 -17.77
C THR A 153 1.01 17.60 -16.61
N LYS A 154 -0.21 18.04 -16.26
CA LYS A 154 -0.44 18.93 -15.11
C LYS A 154 -0.52 18.11 -13.83
N GLU A 155 0.23 18.48 -12.79
CA GLU A 155 0.26 17.80 -11.47
C GLU A 155 -1.13 17.65 -10.83
N GLU A 156 -2.02 18.61 -11.05
CA GLU A 156 -3.37 18.65 -10.47
C GLU A 156 -4.27 17.51 -11.01
N VAL A 157 -4.19 17.24 -12.32
CA VAL A 157 -4.94 16.16 -12.98
C VAL A 157 -4.44 14.79 -12.52
N LEU A 158 -3.14 14.71 -12.23
CA LEU A 158 -2.48 13.52 -11.71
C LEU A 158 -2.83 13.25 -10.24
N ALA A 159 -3.04 14.29 -9.44
CA ALA A 159 -3.46 14.15 -8.05
C ALA A 159 -4.89 13.57 -7.92
N ASP A 160 -5.80 13.94 -8.82
CA ASP A 160 -7.20 13.47 -8.80
C ASP A 160 -7.36 12.00 -9.23
N LEU A 161 -6.47 11.49 -10.08
CA LEU A 161 -6.44 10.08 -10.52
C LEU A 161 -6.23 9.10 -9.36
N PHE A 162 -5.56 9.53 -8.28
CA PHE A 162 -5.16 8.66 -7.17
C PHE A 162 -5.81 9.05 -5.85
N ARG A 163 -7.13 9.28 -5.87
CA ARG A 163 -7.88 9.56 -4.64
C ARG A 163 -7.92 8.32 -3.74
N ARG A 164 -7.07 8.33 -2.72
CA ARG A 164 -6.87 7.22 -1.78
C ARG A 164 -8.12 7.01 -0.89
N PRO A 165 -8.64 5.78 -0.77
CA PRO A 165 -9.63 5.47 0.24
C PRO A 165 -8.99 5.53 1.64
N PRO A 166 -9.71 5.97 2.69
CA PRO A 166 -9.13 6.13 4.03
C PRO A 166 -8.78 4.76 4.65
N LEU A 167 -7.52 4.34 4.51
CA LEU A 167 -7.03 3.01 4.91
C LEU A 167 -7.36 2.72 6.38
N PHE A 168 -7.13 3.69 7.27
CA PHE A 168 -7.42 3.60 8.70
C PHE A 168 -8.89 3.24 9.06
N LYS A 169 -9.84 3.47 8.13
CA LYS A 169 -11.26 3.11 8.35
C LYS A 169 -11.60 1.70 7.88
N MET A 170 -10.70 1.03 7.17
CA MET A 170 -10.92 -0.33 6.68
C MET A 170 -10.70 -1.34 7.80
N SER A 171 -11.55 -2.35 7.89
CA SER A 171 -11.26 -3.55 8.70
C SER A 171 -10.03 -4.29 8.14
N ASP A 172 -9.41 -5.17 8.94
CA ASP A 172 -8.24 -5.94 8.50
C ASP A 172 -8.53 -6.82 7.27
N ALA A 173 -9.75 -7.37 7.20
CA ALA A 173 -10.18 -8.20 6.07
C ALA A 173 -10.41 -7.37 4.79
N GLU A 174 -10.79 -6.09 4.92
CA GLU A 174 -10.89 -5.17 3.80
C GLU A 174 -9.51 -4.70 3.35
N LEU A 175 -8.62 -4.38 4.31
CA LEU A 175 -7.26 -3.97 3.99
C LEU A 175 -6.47 -5.09 3.30
N GLU A 176 -6.58 -6.34 3.74
CA GLU A 176 -5.91 -7.47 3.05
C GLU A 176 -6.43 -7.64 1.61
N ARG A 177 -7.75 -7.51 1.40
CA ARG A 177 -8.33 -7.56 0.05
C ARG A 177 -7.83 -6.42 -0.81
N TYR A 178 -7.83 -5.20 -0.27
CA TYR A 178 -7.33 -4.01 -0.98
C TYR A 178 -5.85 -4.14 -1.33
N ARG A 179 -5.04 -4.63 -0.39
CA ARG A 179 -3.62 -4.95 -0.61
C ARG A 179 -3.41 -5.95 -1.75
N GLY A 180 -4.24 -6.99 -1.84
CA GLY A 180 -4.25 -7.91 -2.98
C GLY A 180 -4.51 -7.20 -4.30
N LEU A 181 -5.58 -6.38 -4.34
CA LEU A 181 -5.98 -5.62 -5.54
C LEU A 181 -4.87 -4.66 -6.01
N VAL A 182 -4.28 -3.90 -5.09
CA VAL A 182 -3.21 -2.94 -5.41
C VAL A 182 -1.98 -3.68 -5.94
N ARG A 183 -1.63 -4.84 -5.38
CA ARG A 183 -0.50 -5.65 -5.89
C ARG A 183 -0.76 -6.22 -7.27
N ASP A 184 -1.98 -6.67 -7.54
CA ASP A 184 -2.34 -7.19 -8.86
C ASP A 184 -2.40 -6.06 -9.88
N ALA A 185 -2.93 -4.89 -9.52
CA ALA A 185 -2.84 -3.68 -10.33
C ALA A 185 -1.38 -3.32 -10.66
N ASN A 186 -0.48 -3.34 -9.66
CA ASN A 186 0.94 -3.05 -9.88
C ASN A 186 1.60 -3.99 -10.89
N LYS A 187 1.25 -5.29 -10.88
CA LYS A 187 1.71 -6.27 -11.88
C LYS A 187 1.10 -6.01 -13.26
N LEU A 188 -0.19 -5.70 -13.31
CA LEU A 188 -0.86 -5.32 -14.57
C LEU A 188 -0.17 -4.10 -15.18
N PHE A 189 0.19 -3.11 -14.38
CA PHE A 189 0.94 -1.94 -14.83
C PHE A 189 2.36 -2.26 -15.31
N ASP A 190 3.05 -3.22 -14.71
CA ASP A 190 4.34 -3.70 -15.25
C ASP A 190 4.17 -4.32 -16.63
N ASN A 191 3.15 -5.16 -16.80
CA ASN A 191 2.84 -5.76 -18.09
C ASN A 191 2.46 -4.70 -19.12
N LEU A 192 1.57 -3.78 -18.74
CA LEU A 192 1.11 -2.68 -19.59
C LEU A 192 2.25 -1.79 -20.03
N LYS A 193 3.14 -1.40 -19.11
CA LYS A 193 4.35 -0.61 -19.41
C LYS A 193 5.24 -1.34 -20.43
N ASN A 194 5.45 -2.64 -20.25
CA ASN A 194 6.25 -3.45 -21.17
C ASN A 194 5.59 -3.60 -22.54
N SER A 195 4.28 -3.79 -22.59
CA SER A 195 3.48 -3.84 -23.82
C SER A 195 3.50 -2.50 -24.55
N PHE A 196 3.33 -1.40 -23.82
CA PHE A 196 3.38 -0.04 -24.34
C PHE A 196 4.76 0.30 -24.95
N TYR A 197 5.85 0.02 -24.24
CA TYR A 197 7.19 0.22 -24.82
C TYR A 197 7.49 -0.69 -25.99
N ARG A 198 6.94 -1.91 -26.02
CA ARG A 198 7.05 -2.79 -27.19
C ARG A 198 6.32 -2.17 -28.38
N ALA A 199 5.09 -1.70 -28.19
CA ALA A 199 4.28 -1.03 -29.22
C ALA A 199 4.99 0.23 -29.79
N ILE A 200 5.49 1.11 -28.91
CA ILE A 200 6.29 2.29 -29.31
C ILE A 200 7.54 1.87 -30.09
N ARG A 201 8.31 0.88 -29.62
CA ARG A 201 9.52 0.40 -30.31
C ARG A 201 9.21 -0.22 -31.67
N SER A 202 8.04 -0.84 -31.83
CA SER A 202 7.55 -1.33 -33.13
C SER A 202 6.98 -0.22 -34.02
N ARG A 203 7.07 1.06 -33.64
CA ARG A 203 6.52 2.22 -34.35
C ARG A 203 5.01 2.14 -34.58
N MET A 204 4.28 1.52 -33.66
CA MET A 204 2.84 1.46 -33.73
C MET A 204 2.31 2.07 -32.44
N LEU A 205 1.89 3.34 -32.53
CA LEU A 205 1.33 4.04 -31.39
C LEU A 205 -0.12 3.61 -31.21
N PRO A 206 -0.59 3.34 -29.99
CA PRO A 206 -2.00 3.06 -29.73
C PRO A 206 -2.95 4.14 -30.28
N THR A 207 -2.47 5.39 -30.37
CA THR A 207 -3.18 6.53 -30.97
C THR A 207 -3.43 6.43 -32.48
N GLU A 208 -2.72 5.54 -33.17
CA GLU A 208 -2.88 5.32 -34.62
C GLU A 208 -4.01 4.33 -34.92
N ILE A 209 -4.54 3.65 -33.89
CA ILE A 209 -5.72 2.79 -34.00
C ILE A 209 -6.97 3.65 -33.95
N SER A 210 -7.73 3.65 -35.04
CA SER A 210 -9.03 4.33 -35.09
C SER A 210 -10.07 3.62 -34.22
N MET A 211 -11.11 4.34 -33.81
CA MET A 211 -12.27 3.77 -33.09
C MET A 211 -12.91 2.59 -33.82
N LYS A 212 -12.87 2.60 -35.17
CA LYS A 212 -13.38 1.48 -35.99
C LYS A 212 -12.49 0.25 -35.85
N GLU A 213 -11.18 0.42 -35.93
CA GLU A 213 -10.20 -0.66 -35.76
C GLU A 213 -10.23 -1.24 -34.35
N GLU A 214 -10.34 -0.40 -33.32
CA GLU A 214 -10.55 -0.85 -31.94
C GLU A 214 -11.82 -1.69 -31.80
N THR A 215 -12.94 -1.20 -32.37
CA THR A 215 -14.22 -1.92 -32.32
C THR A 215 -14.12 -3.31 -32.95
N ILE A 216 -13.41 -3.43 -34.09
CA ILE A 216 -13.19 -4.71 -34.76
C ILE A 216 -12.23 -5.60 -33.95
N LEU A 217 -11.14 -5.06 -33.40
CA LEU A 217 -10.24 -5.81 -32.51
C LEU A 217 -10.99 -6.40 -31.30
N ARG A 218 -11.87 -5.63 -30.67
CA ARG A 218 -12.71 -6.11 -29.55
C ARG A 218 -13.71 -7.17 -29.98
N LYS A 219 -14.28 -7.07 -31.18
CA LYS A 219 -15.15 -8.14 -31.72
C LYS A 219 -14.37 -9.44 -31.88
N ILE A 220 -13.16 -9.37 -32.43
CA ILE A 220 -12.30 -10.54 -32.62
C ILE A 220 -11.91 -11.17 -31.28
N SER A 221 -11.51 -10.35 -30.29
CA SER A 221 -11.14 -10.86 -28.96
C SER A 221 -12.31 -11.55 -28.23
N LEU A 222 -13.54 -11.13 -28.51
CA LEU A 222 -14.77 -11.74 -27.99
C LEU A 222 -15.29 -12.92 -28.84
N GLY A 223 -14.59 -13.30 -29.92
CA GLY A 223 -15.03 -14.36 -30.83
C GLY A 223 -16.28 -14.00 -31.64
N THR A 224 -16.58 -12.71 -31.77
CA THR A 224 -17.74 -12.22 -32.53
C THR A 224 -17.43 -12.26 -34.03
N PRO A 225 -18.32 -12.83 -34.87
CA PRO A 225 -18.10 -12.88 -36.31
C PRO A 225 -17.95 -11.49 -36.93
N ILE A 226 -16.97 -11.35 -37.83
CA ILE A 226 -16.74 -10.15 -38.62
C ILE A 226 -17.62 -10.16 -39.85
N LYS A 227 -18.30 -9.05 -40.10
CA LYS A 227 -19.19 -8.91 -41.27
C LYS A 227 -18.41 -8.59 -42.54
N GLU A 228 -19.01 -8.82 -43.70
CA GLU A 228 -18.35 -8.55 -44.98
C GLU A 228 -17.99 -7.06 -45.12
N GLU A 229 -18.85 -6.16 -44.63
CA GLU A 229 -18.57 -4.71 -44.61
C GLU A 229 -17.41 -4.28 -43.67
N GLU A 230 -16.88 -5.20 -42.87
CA GLU A 230 -15.79 -4.97 -41.91
C GLU A 230 -14.44 -5.58 -42.38
N ARG A 231 -14.42 -6.23 -43.56
CA ARG A 231 -13.21 -6.90 -44.09
C ARG A 231 -12.04 -5.96 -44.32
N ASP A 232 -12.27 -4.78 -44.88
CA ASP A 232 -11.19 -3.83 -45.16
C ASP A 232 -10.46 -3.42 -43.87
N VAL A 233 -11.20 -3.33 -42.75
CA VAL A 233 -10.64 -3.03 -41.43
C VAL A 233 -9.88 -4.24 -40.88
N LEU A 234 -10.42 -5.44 -41.06
CA LEU A 234 -9.76 -6.69 -40.68
C LEU A 234 -8.43 -6.87 -41.43
N GLU A 235 -8.40 -6.63 -42.74
CA GLU A 235 -7.18 -6.72 -43.57
C GLU A 235 -6.11 -5.75 -43.07
N ARG A 236 -6.49 -4.51 -42.75
CA ARG A 236 -5.57 -3.54 -42.14
C ARG A 236 -5.05 -4.00 -40.77
N LEU A 237 -5.89 -4.58 -39.92
CA LEU A 237 -5.46 -5.13 -38.63
C LEU A 237 -4.50 -6.34 -38.78
N ILE A 238 -4.65 -7.11 -39.85
CA ILE A 238 -3.71 -8.19 -40.21
C ILE A 238 -2.37 -7.61 -40.72
N GLU A 239 -2.41 -6.57 -41.54
CA GLU A 239 -1.21 -5.85 -42.00
C GLU A 239 -0.42 -5.24 -40.84
N LEU A 240 -1.13 -4.73 -39.83
CA LEU A 240 -0.56 -4.22 -38.59
C LEU A 240 -0.07 -5.34 -37.64
N GLY A 241 -0.30 -6.61 -37.97
CA GLY A 241 0.09 -7.76 -37.16
C GLY A 241 -0.69 -7.92 -35.85
N LEU A 242 -1.82 -7.22 -35.71
CA LEU A 242 -2.68 -7.30 -34.52
C LEU A 242 -3.65 -8.48 -34.58
N VAL A 243 -3.91 -8.95 -35.80
CA VAL A 243 -4.74 -10.12 -36.08
C VAL A 243 -3.94 -11.06 -36.98
N SER A 244 -4.02 -12.36 -36.73
CA SER A 244 -3.41 -13.40 -37.55
C SER A 244 -4.15 -13.52 -38.88
N ARG A 245 -3.52 -14.15 -39.88
CA ARG A 245 -4.20 -14.42 -41.17
C ARG A 245 -5.42 -15.34 -41.03
N ASP A 246 -5.49 -16.10 -39.94
CA ASP A 246 -6.61 -16.98 -39.62
C ASP A 246 -7.75 -16.23 -38.90
N GLY A 247 -7.60 -14.91 -38.70
CA GLY A 247 -8.62 -14.05 -38.08
C GLY A 247 -8.60 -14.06 -36.55
N GLU A 248 -7.56 -14.60 -35.93
CA GLU A 248 -7.41 -14.64 -34.47
C GLU A 248 -6.62 -13.42 -33.97
N ILE A 249 -6.97 -12.88 -32.80
CA ILE A 249 -6.21 -11.79 -32.21
C ILE A 249 -4.80 -12.27 -31.81
N THR A 250 -3.77 -11.52 -32.18
CA THR A 250 -2.39 -11.84 -31.79
C THR A 250 -2.10 -11.37 -30.36
N SER A 251 -0.98 -11.79 -29.79
CA SER A 251 -0.50 -11.24 -28.52
C SER A 251 -0.34 -9.72 -28.58
N SER A 252 0.16 -9.17 -29.70
CA SER A 252 0.28 -7.73 -29.90
C SER A 252 -1.08 -7.04 -29.99
N GLY A 253 -2.09 -7.69 -30.59
CA GLY A 253 -3.47 -7.20 -30.61
C GLY A 253 -4.09 -7.11 -29.23
N MET A 254 -3.90 -8.13 -28.39
CA MET A 254 -4.34 -8.11 -26.99
C MET A 254 -3.64 -7.02 -26.20
N GLU A 255 -2.33 -6.88 -26.36
CA GLU A 255 -1.52 -5.85 -25.71
C GLU A 255 -1.99 -4.42 -26.06
N ILE A 256 -2.37 -4.17 -27.31
CA ILE A 256 -2.92 -2.87 -27.74
C ILE A 256 -4.30 -2.60 -27.13
N LEU A 257 -5.18 -3.62 -27.06
CA LEU A 257 -6.49 -3.46 -26.41
C LEU A 257 -6.34 -3.12 -24.92
N GLU A 258 -5.42 -3.78 -24.21
CA GLU A 258 -5.13 -3.49 -22.81
C GLU A 258 -4.66 -2.03 -22.61
N ILE A 259 -3.85 -1.51 -23.53
CA ILE A 259 -3.42 -0.10 -23.51
C ILE A 259 -4.59 0.84 -23.78
N LEU A 260 -5.43 0.57 -24.78
CA LEU A 260 -6.59 1.40 -25.08
C LEU A 260 -7.62 1.42 -23.94
N ASP A 261 -7.82 0.29 -23.26
CA ASP A 261 -8.66 0.20 -22.06
C ASP A 261 -8.10 1.06 -20.93
N PHE A 262 -6.80 0.97 -20.66
CA PHE A 262 -6.14 1.80 -19.66
C PHE A 262 -6.27 3.30 -19.97
N LEU A 263 -5.98 3.70 -21.21
CA LEU A 263 -6.09 5.10 -21.63
C LEU A 263 -7.52 5.63 -21.50
N SER A 264 -8.52 4.80 -21.83
CA SER A 264 -9.94 5.13 -21.66
C SER A 264 -10.34 5.30 -20.18
N GLU A 265 -9.78 4.50 -19.28
CA GLU A 265 -9.99 4.68 -17.84
C GLU A 265 -9.36 5.98 -17.33
N VAL A 266 -8.12 6.27 -17.71
CA VAL A 266 -7.45 7.53 -17.38
C VAL A 266 -8.26 8.73 -17.89
N ALA A 267 -8.71 8.69 -19.14
CA ALA A 267 -9.57 9.72 -19.74
C ALA A 267 -10.85 9.98 -18.92
N ARG A 268 -11.49 8.91 -18.46
CA ARG A 268 -12.71 8.98 -17.65
C ARG A 268 -12.45 9.64 -16.29
N PHE A 269 -11.30 9.39 -15.69
CA PHE A 269 -10.90 9.99 -14.41
C PHE A 269 -10.47 11.46 -14.55
N MET A 270 -9.78 11.83 -15.63
CA MET A 270 -9.30 13.20 -15.88
C MET A 270 -10.39 14.17 -16.37
N GLY A 271 -11.57 13.67 -16.73
CA GLY A 271 -12.63 14.44 -17.37
C GLY A 271 -12.45 14.49 -18.89
N LYS A 272 -13.54 14.20 -19.63
CA LYS A 272 -13.55 14.06 -21.09
C LYS A 272 -13.04 15.29 -21.85
N GLU A 273 -13.17 16.49 -21.29
CA GLU A 273 -12.79 17.74 -21.93
C GLU A 273 -11.26 17.88 -22.05
N VAL A 274 -10.52 17.57 -20.99
CA VAL A 274 -9.04 17.60 -20.98
C VAL A 274 -8.46 16.51 -21.88
N TRP A 275 -9.08 15.33 -21.89
CA TRP A 275 -8.65 14.24 -22.78
C TRP A 275 -8.90 14.55 -24.26
N SER A 276 -10.03 15.18 -24.58
CA SER A 276 -10.34 15.59 -25.95
C SER A 276 -9.35 16.65 -26.44
N GLU A 277 -8.93 17.59 -25.61
CA GLU A 277 -7.90 18.59 -25.98
C GLU A 277 -6.54 17.96 -26.29
N ILE A 278 -6.15 16.90 -25.56
CA ILE A 278 -4.89 16.18 -25.77
C ILE A 278 -4.87 15.41 -27.11
N PHE A 279 -5.97 14.75 -27.48
CA PHE A 279 -6.03 13.89 -28.67
C PHE A 279 -6.72 14.52 -29.89
N GLN A 280 -7.52 15.58 -29.74
CA GLN A 280 -8.07 16.36 -30.87
C GLN A 280 -7.06 17.38 -31.43
N GLY A 281 -6.00 17.71 -30.68
CA GLY A 281 -4.84 18.43 -31.24
C GLY A 281 -4.08 17.65 -32.33
N MET A 282 -4.47 16.40 -32.59
CA MET A 282 -3.88 15.52 -33.61
C MET A 282 -4.63 15.53 -34.96
N GLU A 283 -5.77 16.24 -35.06
CA GLU A 283 -6.50 16.43 -36.34
C GLU A 283 -6.26 17.81 -37.01
N SER A 284 -5.32 18.61 -36.49
CA SER A 284 -4.95 19.93 -37.05
C SER A 284 -3.54 19.98 -37.60
#